data_AF-A0A7S1J205-F1
#
_entry.id   AF-A0A7S1J205-F1
#
_cell.length_a   1.000
_cell.length_b   1.000
_cell.length_c   1.000
_cell.angle_alpha   90.00
_cell.angle_beta   90.00
_cell.angle_gamma   90.00
#
_symmetry.space_group_name_H-M   'P 1'
#
loop_
_entity.id
_entity.type
_entity.pdbx_description
1 polymer ?
#
loop_
_entity_poly.entity_id
_entity_poly.type
_entity_poly.pdbx_seq_one_letter_code
_entity_poly.pdbx_strand_id
1 'polypeptide(L)'
;HSSPSPDPSSRTDPHLDPDPQAPHVPTPTNDPTHVPNPTHDPTLPDDPDPAPTPALAPDPDCAPSHTCRVPLSGYLRGEATEYVAVPDTLFQKHPTYRFDVVQPSSTRSSCFTKGYYKSHRGSGSLLQTD
;
A
#
# COMPACT_ATOMS: atom_id res chain seq x y z
N HIS A 1 52.42 32.76 11.23
CA HIS A 1 52.03 33.55 10.04
C HIS A 1 50.51 33.56 9.99
N SER A 2 49.92 34.63 10.53
CA SER A 2 48.47 34.80 10.65
C SER A 2 47.97 35.57 9.44
N SER A 3 47.08 34.96 8.66
CA SER A 3 46.37 35.64 7.57
C SER A 3 45.01 36.13 8.09
N PRO A 4 44.64 37.41 7.89
CA PRO A 4 43.29 37.87 8.16
C PRO A 4 42.41 37.57 6.93
N SER A 5 41.24 36.98 7.14
CA SER A 5 40.19 36.90 6.11
C SER A 5 39.13 37.99 6.36
N PRO A 6 38.65 38.67 5.29
CA PRO A 6 37.84 39.87 5.39
C PRO A 6 36.35 39.62 5.66
N ASP A 7 35.72 40.70 6.14
CA ASP A 7 34.35 40.88 6.63
C ASP A 7 33.20 40.41 5.72
N PRO A 8 32.01 40.13 6.32
CA PRO A 8 30.83 39.65 5.63
C PRO A 8 30.13 40.79 4.88
N SER A 9 30.19 40.74 3.54
CA SER A 9 29.37 41.60 2.71
C SER A 9 27.90 41.17 2.78
N SER A 10 27.14 41.97 3.53
CA SER A 10 25.71 42.20 3.43
C SER A 10 25.12 41.97 2.04
N ARG A 11 24.34 40.89 1.90
CA ARG A 11 23.33 40.74 0.86
C ARG A 11 21.97 41.00 1.48
N THR A 12 21.52 42.23 1.33
CA THR A 12 20.10 42.60 1.33
C THR A 12 19.39 41.82 0.23
N ASP A 13 18.54 40.86 0.60
CA ASP A 13 17.56 40.30 -0.32
C ASP A 13 16.35 41.23 -0.43
N PRO A 14 15.86 41.49 -1.65
CA PRO A 14 14.80 42.44 -1.91
C PRO A 14 13.44 41.96 -1.41
N HIS A 15 12.69 42.93 -0.88
CA HIS A 15 11.28 42.88 -0.54
C HIS A 15 10.47 42.18 -1.64
N LEU A 16 9.89 41.03 -1.32
CA LEU A 16 8.84 40.41 -2.13
C LEU A 16 7.54 41.20 -1.88
N ASP A 17 7.09 41.94 -2.89
CA ASP A 17 5.72 42.46 -2.92
C ASP A 17 4.73 41.29 -3.04
N PRO A 18 3.62 41.28 -2.28
CA PRO A 18 2.55 40.31 -2.48
C PRO A 18 1.81 40.62 -3.79
N ASP A 19 1.83 39.66 -4.71
CA ASP A 19 1.11 39.67 -5.99
C ASP A 19 -0.40 39.92 -5.77
N PRO A 20 -1.02 40.91 -6.43
CA PRO A 20 -2.44 41.18 -6.29
C PRO A 20 -3.27 40.13 -7.05
N GLN A 21 -4.05 39.37 -6.29
CA GLN A 21 -5.31 38.75 -6.68
C GLN A 21 -5.31 38.03 -8.05
N ALA A 22 -4.96 36.74 -8.02
CA ALA A 22 -5.39 35.82 -9.06
C ALA A 22 -6.93 35.82 -9.15
N PRO A 23 -7.51 35.88 -10.36
CA PRO A 23 -8.95 35.87 -10.54
C PRO A 23 -9.53 34.55 -10.02
N HIS A 24 -10.57 34.67 -9.20
CA HIS A 24 -11.38 33.56 -8.73
C HIS A 24 -11.91 32.77 -9.92
N VAL A 25 -11.30 31.62 -10.20
CA VAL A 25 -11.91 30.60 -11.05
C VAL A 25 -13.12 30.07 -10.28
N PRO A 26 -14.35 30.21 -10.77
CA PRO A 26 -15.50 29.57 -10.14
C PRO A 26 -15.29 28.05 -10.22
N THR A 27 -15.10 27.44 -9.07
CA THR A 27 -15.19 25.99 -8.91
C THR A 27 -16.54 25.55 -9.46
N PRO A 28 -16.62 24.57 -10.38
CA PRO A 28 -17.89 23.93 -10.67
C PRO A 28 -18.35 23.25 -9.38
N THR A 29 -19.34 23.84 -8.73
CA THR A 29 -20.19 23.19 -7.74
C THR A 29 -20.85 22.02 -8.46
N ASN A 30 -20.19 20.87 -8.47
CA ASN A 30 -20.85 19.61 -8.70
C ASN A 30 -21.76 19.40 -7.50
N ASP A 31 -22.98 19.91 -7.64
CA ASP A 31 -24.13 19.50 -6.87
C ASP A 31 -24.24 17.98 -7.03
N PRO A 32 -24.04 17.17 -5.97
CA PRO A 32 -24.30 15.75 -6.06
C PRO A 32 -25.81 15.62 -6.16
N THR A 33 -26.29 15.58 -7.41
CA THR A 33 -27.64 15.16 -7.75
C THR A 33 -27.98 13.98 -6.86
N HIS A 34 -28.87 14.28 -5.93
CA HIS A 34 -29.54 13.38 -5.02
C HIS A 34 -29.87 12.08 -5.76
N VAL A 35 -29.05 11.05 -5.55
CA VAL A 35 -29.37 9.71 -6.02
C VAL A 35 -30.60 9.32 -5.21
N PRO A 36 -31.79 9.13 -5.82
CA PRO A 36 -32.92 8.65 -5.08
C PRO A 36 -32.56 7.28 -4.51
N ASN A 37 -32.59 7.20 -3.19
CA ASN A 37 -32.47 5.96 -2.44
C ASN A 37 -33.48 4.97 -3.03
N PRO A 38 -33.07 3.78 -3.52
CA PRO A 38 -34.03 2.77 -3.91
C PRO A 38 -34.82 2.41 -2.65
N THR A 39 -36.10 2.80 -2.66
CA THR A 39 -37.09 2.38 -1.68
C THR A 39 -36.99 0.87 -1.56
N HIS A 40 -36.48 0.40 -0.42
CA HIS A 40 -36.55 -0.99 -0.03
C HIS A 40 -38.03 -1.35 0.08
N ASP A 41 -38.53 -2.10 -0.90
CA ASP A 41 -39.80 -2.79 -0.81
C ASP A 41 -39.67 -3.91 0.24
N PRO A 42 -40.41 -3.87 1.36
CA PRO A 42 -40.32 -4.87 2.40
C PRO A 42 -41.43 -5.90 2.22
N THR A 43 -41.39 -6.67 1.12
CA THR A 43 -42.25 -7.86 1.02
C THR A 43 -41.63 -8.97 0.18
N LEU A 44 -40.47 -9.46 0.59
CA LEU A 44 -40.11 -10.85 0.27
C LEU A 44 -40.50 -11.71 1.48
N PRO A 45 -41.30 -12.77 1.29
CA PRO A 45 -41.59 -13.71 2.36
C PRO A 45 -40.27 -14.27 2.90
N ASP A 46 -40.16 -14.31 4.22
CA ASP A 46 -39.12 -15.00 4.98
C ASP A 46 -38.87 -16.38 4.35
N ASP A 47 -37.80 -16.49 3.56
CA ASP A 47 -37.29 -17.78 3.14
C ASP A 47 -36.83 -18.48 4.43
N PRO A 48 -37.36 -19.66 4.76
CA PRO A 48 -36.98 -20.35 5.99
C PRO A 48 -35.47 -20.55 6.00
N ASP A 49 -34.84 -19.99 7.04
CA ASP A 49 -33.42 -20.08 7.32
C ASP A 49 -32.93 -21.50 6.98
N PRO A 50 -32.02 -21.68 6.00
CA PRO A 50 -31.58 -23.01 5.62
C PRO A 50 -31.02 -23.67 6.87
N ALA A 51 -31.65 -24.78 7.27
CA ALA A 51 -31.26 -25.55 8.44
C ALA A 51 -29.73 -25.66 8.51
N PRO A 52 -29.11 -25.43 9.67
CA PRO A 52 -27.66 -25.42 9.79
C PRO A 52 -27.12 -26.70 9.17
N THR A 53 -26.42 -26.57 8.05
CA THR A 53 -25.80 -27.69 7.37
C THR A 53 -25.01 -28.43 8.43
N PRO A 54 -25.26 -29.74 8.66
CA PRO A 54 -24.53 -30.49 9.66
C PRO A 54 -23.05 -30.28 9.34
N ALA A 55 -22.34 -29.63 10.26
CA ALA A 55 -20.91 -29.42 10.13
C ALA A 55 -20.32 -30.81 9.94
N LEU A 56 -19.93 -31.13 8.70
CA LEU A 56 -19.19 -32.34 8.40
C LEU A 56 -18.00 -32.29 9.34
N ALA A 57 -18.00 -33.19 10.32
CA ALA A 57 -16.91 -33.30 11.27
C ALA A 57 -15.63 -33.34 10.44
N PRO A 58 -14.62 -32.50 10.73
CA PRO A 58 -13.38 -32.52 9.98
C PRO A 58 -12.87 -33.96 10.03
N ASP A 59 -12.69 -34.57 8.85
CA ASP A 59 -12.20 -35.94 8.74
C ASP A 59 -10.96 -36.08 9.64
N PRO A 60 -10.95 -37.00 10.63
CA PRO A 60 -9.85 -37.13 11.57
C PRO A 60 -8.52 -37.55 10.91
N ASP A 61 -8.60 -38.03 9.66
CA ASP A 61 -7.44 -38.35 8.82
C ASP A 61 -7.05 -37.25 7.83
N CYS A 62 -7.79 -36.14 7.78
CA CYS A 62 -7.30 -34.90 7.17
C CYS A 62 -6.35 -34.21 8.16
N ALA A 63 -5.33 -34.95 8.61
CA ALA A 63 -4.13 -34.34 9.16
C ALA A 63 -3.72 -33.27 8.13
N PRO A 64 -3.47 -32.01 8.53
CA PRO A 64 -3.00 -31.00 7.60
C PRO A 64 -1.72 -31.57 7.03
N SER A 65 -1.82 -32.11 5.81
CA SER A 65 -0.71 -32.72 5.13
C SER A 65 0.33 -31.63 5.16
N HIS A 66 1.39 -31.88 5.94
CA HIS A 66 2.47 -30.95 6.15
C HIS A 66 3.07 -30.76 4.78
N THR A 67 2.51 -29.82 4.03
CA THR A 67 2.98 -29.40 2.74
C THR A 67 4.36 -28.91 3.07
N CYS A 68 5.34 -29.74 2.71
CA CYS A 68 6.75 -29.48 2.94
C CYS A 68 7.00 -28.10 2.36
N ARG A 69 7.06 -27.08 3.22
CA ARG A 69 7.04 -25.70 2.75
C ARG A 69 8.44 -25.40 2.27
N VAL A 70 8.60 -25.36 0.95
CA VAL A 70 9.85 -25.00 0.32
C VAL A 70 10.15 -23.53 0.66
N PRO A 71 11.35 -23.21 1.16
CA PRO A 71 11.75 -21.82 1.37
C PRO A 71 11.68 -21.01 0.08
N LEU A 72 11.40 -19.71 0.20
CA LEU A 72 11.32 -18.79 -0.94
C LEU A 72 12.60 -18.81 -1.78
N SER A 73 13.76 -19.07 -1.18
CA SER A 73 15.05 -19.21 -1.85
C SER A 73 15.04 -20.22 -3.00
N GLY A 74 14.19 -21.25 -2.97
CA GLY A 74 14.05 -22.21 -4.08
C GLY A 74 13.33 -21.66 -5.31
N TYR A 75 12.66 -20.51 -5.18
CA TYR A 75 11.91 -19.83 -6.25
C TYR A 75 12.59 -18.54 -6.73
N LEU A 76 13.55 -18.04 -5.96
CA LEU A 76 14.37 -16.88 -6.34
C LEU A 76 15.27 -17.25 -7.52
N ARG A 77 15.26 -16.42 -8.57
CA ARG A 77 16.14 -16.57 -9.74
C ARG A 77 17.28 -15.57 -9.66
N GLY A 78 18.44 -15.99 -10.16
CA GLY A 78 19.58 -15.10 -10.43
C GLY A 78 20.42 -14.75 -9.21
N GLU A 79 21.52 -14.04 -9.49
CA GLU A 79 22.35 -13.36 -8.50
C GLU A 79 21.63 -12.10 -8.00
N ALA A 80 22.00 -11.58 -6.82
CA ALA A 80 21.34 -10.44 -6.18
C ALA A 80 21.22 -9.16 -7.05
N THR A 81 21.99 -9.08 -8.13
CA THR A 81 22.03 -7.94 -9.06
C THR A 81 20.79 -7.80 -9.95
N GLU A 82 19.91 -8.80 -10.04
CA GLU A 82 18.68 -8.73 -10.85
C GLU A 82 17.48 -8.15 -10.09
N TYR A 83 17.61 -7.95 -8.77
CA TYR A 83 16.53 -7.38 -7.97
C TYR A 83 16.41 -5.87 -8.15
N VAL A 84 15.17 -5.41 -8.37
CA VAL A 84 14.86 -3.98 -8.41
C VAL A 84 14.61 -3.50 -6.98
N ALA A 85 15.52 -2.67 -6.47
CA ALA A 85 15.38 -2.05 -5.17
C ALA A 85 14.12 -1.17 -5.10
N VAL A 86 13.41 -1.23 -3.97
CA VAL A 86 12.24 -0.38 -3.73
C VAL A 86 12.73 1.05 -3.45
N PRO A 87 12.25 2.08 -4.16
CA PRO A 87 12.69 3.46 -3.94
C PRO A 87 12.34 3.98 -2.55
N ASP A 88 13.28 4.68 -1.90
CA ASP A 88 13.09 5.26 -0.55
C ASP A 88 11.88 6.20 -0.44
N THR A 89 11.58 6.89 -1.54
CA THR A 89 10.43 7.79 -1.64
C THR A 89 9.11 7.10 -1.32
N LEU A 90 9.00 5.79 -1.52
CA LEU A 90 7.81 5.01 -1.23
C LEU A 90 7.60 4.82 0.27
N PHE A 91 8.68 4.63 1.04
CA PHE A 91 8.62 4.56 2.51
C PHE A 91 8.33 5.94 3.13
N GLN A 92 8.95 6.99 2.58
CA GLN A 92 8.73 8.37 3.05
C GLN A 92 7.29 8.85 2.82
N LYS A 93 6.67 8.48 1.70
CA LYS A 93 5.28 8.84 1.38
C LYS A 93 4.25 8.12 2.25
N HIS A 94 4.59 6.96 2.82
CA HIS A 94 3.66 6.12 3.58
C HIS A 94 4.23 5.72 4.95
N PRO A 95 4.52 6.69 5.84
CA PRO A 95 5.24 6.44 7.09
C PRO A 95 4.45 5.57 8.08
N THR A 96 3.12 5.53 7.96
CA THR A 96 2.24 4.71 8.80
C THR A 96 2.03 3.31 8.23
N TYR A 97 2.36 3.08 6.96
CA TYR A 97 2.13 1.79 6.33
C TYR A 97 3.27 0.82 6.65
N ARG A 98 2.91 -0.42 6.98
CA ARG A 98 3.86 -1.50 7.24
C ARG A 98 3.85 -2.46 6.06
N PHE A 99 4.99 -2.56 5.39
CA PHE A 99 5.19 -3.55 4.34
C PHE A 99 5.34 -4.93 4.97
N ASP A 100 4.75 -5.93 4.33
CA ASP A 100 5.06 -7.33 4.64
C ASP A 100 6.42 -7.64 4.01
N VAL A 101 7.45 -7.74 4.84
CA VAL A 101 8.83 -7.99 4.42
C VAL A 101 9.17 -9.44 4.72
N VAL A 102 9.68 -10.16 3.71
CA VAL A 102 10.04 -11.58 3.79
C VAL A 102 11.52 -11.77 3.50
N GLN A 103 12.09 -12.85 4.05
CA GLN A 103 13.48 -13.26 3.79
C GLN A 103 13.50 -14.46 2.83
N PRO A 104 14.63 -14.76 2.18
CA PRO A 104 14.77 -15.97 1.35
C PRO A 104 14.47 -17.28 2.12
N SER A 105 14.74 -17.31 3.42
CA SER A 105 14.43 -18.44 4.33
C SER A 105 12.95 -18.56 4.69
N SER A 106 12.14 -17.53 4.42
CA SER A 106 10.71 -17.54 4.69
C SER A 106 10.02 -18.59 3.83
N THR A 107 8.93 -19.16 4.33
CA THR A 107 8.14 -20.18 3.62
C THR A 107 6.74 -19.67 3.25
N ARG A 108 6.55 -18.36 3.25
CA ARG A 108 5.28 -17.70 2.95
C ARG A 108 5.55 -16.34 2.31
N SER A 109 4.58 -15.87 1.53
CA SER A 109 4.44 -14.48 1.11
C SER A 109 2.96 -14.13 1.09
N SER A 110 2.65 -12.84 1.11
CA SER A 110 1.33 -12.31 0.80
C SER A 110 0.98 -12.57 -0.67
N CYS A 111 -0.32 -12.62 -0.99
CA CYS A 111 -0.79 -12.82 -2.35
C CYS A 111 -0.40 -11.63 -3.24
N PHE A 112 0.14 -11.92 -4.42
CA PHE A 112 0.46 -10.89 -5.41
C PHE A 112 -0.78 -10.50 -6.21
N THR A 113 -1.07 -9.20 -6.30
CA THR A 113 -2.16 -8.68 -7.11
C THR A 113 -1.62 -7.95 -8.34
N LYS A 114 -2.51 -7.63 -9.30
CA LYS A 114 -2.17 -6.80 -10.47
C LYS A 114 -1.58 -5.43 -10.09
N GLY A 115 -1.81 -4.97 -8.85
CA GLY A 115 -1.29 -3.71 -8.31
C GLY A 115 0.12 -3.80 -7.73
N TYR A 116 0.79 -4.96 -7.74
CA TYR A 116 2.16 -5.06 -7.26
C TYR A 116 3.07 -4.08 -8.02
N TYR A 117 3.95 -3.37 -7.30
CA TYR A 117 4.73 -2.19 -7.72
C TYR A 117 3.99 -0.86 -7.91
N LYS A 118 2.67 -0.84 -8.09
CA LYS A 118 1.89 0.41 -8.25
C LYS A 118 1.18 0.84 -6.98
N SER A 119 0.68 -0.13 -6.22
CA SER A 119 0.05 0.04 -4.92
C SER A 119 0.96 -0.53 -3.84
N HIS A 120 1.17 0.23 -2.76
CA HIS A 120 1.92 -0.25 -1.59
C HIS A 120 1.06 -1.14 -0.69
N ARG A 121 -0.27 -0.99 -0.71
CA ARG A 121 -1.19 -1.69 0.20
C ARG A 121 -1.73 -2.99 -0.38
N GLY A 122 -1.50 -4.10 0.32
CA GLY A 122 -2.12 -5.41 0.04
C GLY A 122 -1.79 -6.01 -1.33
N SER A 123 -0.67 -5.62 -1.94
CA SER A 123 -0.32 -6.01 -3.31
C SER A 123 0.72 -7.13 -3.40
N GLY A 124 1.39 -7.45 -2.30
CA GLY A 124 2.41 -8.50 -2.19
C GLY A 124 3.41 -8.21 -1.07
N SER A 125 4.31 -9.18 -0.80
CA SER A 125 5.43 -8.99 0.13
C SER A 125 6.65 -8.41 -0.59
N LEU A 126 7.50 -7.69 0.13
CA LEU A 126 8.83 -7.27 -0.33
C LEU A 126 9.89 -8.26 0.13
N LEU A 127 10.87 -8.58 -0.73
CA LEU A 127 12.02 -9.40 -0.35
C LEU A 127 13.09 -8.52 0.31
N GLN A 128 13.54 -8.91 1.50
CA GLN A 128 14.73 -8.35 2.13
C GLN A 128 15.95 -9.07 1.57
N THR A 129 16.86 -8.29 0.97
CA THR A 129 18.18 -8.74 0.54
C THR A 129 19.20 -8.17 1.52
N ASP A 130 20.06 -9.03 2.06
CA ASP A 130 21.12 -8.67 3.02
C ASP A 130 22.30 -7.93 2.36
#